data_AF-A0A3N5Q0S0-F1
#
_entry.id   AF-A0A3N5Q0S0-F1
#
_cell.length_a   1.000
_cell.length_b   1.000
_cell.length_c   1.000
_cell.angle_alpha   90.00
_cell.angle_beta   90.00
_cell.angle_gamma   90.00
#
_symmetry.space_group_name_H-M   'P 1'
#
loop_
_entity.id
_entity.type
_entity.pdbx_description
1 polymer ?
#
loop_
_entity_poly.entity_id
_entity_poly.type
_entity_poly.pdbx_seq_one_letter_code
_entity_poly.pdbx_strand_id
1 'polypeptide(L)'
;MTGYGNHAGFNITSSKIQLVEINFKDSGYILQNVDEVYFDERLNLTQDKETKIISVLQASFNEIILRNRVNSRSASFTLPPEIFYNVQIPYDNTLMYNDLYEDIKWQLSVLFPDVFINDLVIRHIEIPGNKITGYDTLLISAVKRKYLHWLKYFCEENSLKIKFIDNSHFASERALTSTQNITENISLSLYISSRYLSFIFSLNGKPFLFKTASYNSADEIPQIILRETSPTEKVNLNRSMISYFFIT
;
A
#
# COMPACT_ATOMS: atom_id res chain seq x y z
N MET A 1 7.67 11.88 25.33
CA MET A 1 6.91 12.47 24.19
C MET A 1 7.88 13.23 23.30
N THR A 2 8.40 12.58 22.26
CA THR A 2 9.01 13.26 21.12
C THR A 2 7.85 13.81 20.29
N GLY A 3 7.68 15.14 20.26
CA GLY A 3 6.55 15.77 19.58
C GLY A 3 6.43 15.31 18.13
N TYR A 4 5.20 14.99 17.70
CA TYR A 4 4.91 14.80 16.28
C TYR A 4 5.28 16.10 15.55
N GLY A 5 6.28 16.02 14.68
CA GLY A 5 6.68 17.15 13.84
C GLY A 5 5.81 17.24 12.59
N ASN A 6 5.89 18.37 11.91
CA ASN A 6 5.29 18.57 10.58
C ASN A 6 5.68 17.43 9.64
N HIS A 7 4.71 16.89 8.93
CA HIS A 7 4.88 15.71 8.10
C HIS A 7 4.15 15.84 6.77
N ALA A 8 4.88 15.57 5.68
CA ALA A 8 4.33 15.50 4.34
C ALA A 8 4.05 14.03 3.96
N GLY A 9 2.82 13.72 3.57
CA GLY A 9 2.42 12.48 2.94
C GLY A 9 2.30 12.68 1.44
N PHE A 10 2.95 11.83 0.67
CA PHE A 10 2.88 11.82 -0.78
C PHE A 10 2.23 10.54 -1.27
N ASN A 11 1.29 10.64 -2.21
CA ASN A 11 0.80 9.50 -2.98
C ASN A 11 1.27 9.62 -4.41
N ILE A 12 2.04 8.63 -4.88
CA ILE A 12 2.56 8.60 -6.25
C ILE A 12 1.80 7.55 -7.03
N THR A 13 1.30 7.94 -8.20
CA THR A 13 0.62 7.06 -9.15
C THR A 13 1.35 7.05 -10.48
N SER A 14 0.82 6.33 -11.48
CA SER A 14 1.34 6.41 -12.85
C SER A 14 1.06 7.76 -13.53
N SER A 15 0.14 8.59 -13.03
CA SER A 15 -0.34 9.78 -13.75
C SER A 15 -0.34 11.06 -12.92
N LYS A 16 -0.06 10.98 -11.61
CA LYS A 16 -0.03 12.14 -10.72
C LYS A 16 0.75 11.87 -9.44
N ILE A 17 1.17 12.96 -8.82
CA ILE A 17 1.61 13.01 -7.42
C ILE A 17 0.59 13.84 -6.63
N GLN A 18 0.24 13.36 -5.43
CA GLN A 18 -0.63 14.06 -4.50
C GLN A 18 0.14 14.30 -3.20
N LEU A 19 -0.08 15.45 -2.57
CA LEU A 19 0.53 15.86 -1.33
C LEU A 19 -0.55 16.15 -0.29
N VAL A 20 -0.31 15.70 0.94
CA VAL A 20 -0.98 16.17 2.14
C VAL A 20 0.09 16.54 3.16
N GLU A 21 0.06 17.75 3.69
CA GLU A 21 0.93 18.19 4.77
C GLU A 21 0.12 18.39 6.05
N ILE A 22 0.53 17.73 7.13
CA ILE A 22 -0.10 17.84 8.43
C ILE A 22 0.92 18.40 9.42
N ASN A 23 0.49 19.43 10.15
CA ASN A 23 1.24 20.02 11.25
C ASN A 23 0.57 19.66 12.57
N PHE A 24 1.37 19.53 13.63
CA PHE A 24 0.84 19.41 14.99
C PHE A 24 1.04 20.75 15.71
N LYS A 25 -0.06 21.44 16.01
CA LYS A 25 -0.08 22.73 16.73
C LYS A 25 -1.21 22.73 17.74
N ASP A 26 -1.02 23.39 18.87
CA ASP A 26 -2.04 23.57 19.92
C ASP A 26 -2.75 22.26 20.33
N SER A 27 -1.96 21.18 20.45
CA SER A 27 -2.43 19.82 20.78
C SER A 27 -3.36 19.17 19.76
N GLY A 28 -3.43 19.70 18.53
CA GLY A 28 -4.23 19.18 17.43
C GLY A 28 -3.43 18.99 16.13
N TYR A 29 -3.97 18.13 15.25
CA TYR A 29 -3.49 18.00 13.88
C TYR A 29 -4.19 19.03 12.98
N ILE A 30 -3.40 19.79 12.24
CA ILE A 30 -3.88 20.81 11.30
C ILE A 30 -3.45 20.41 9.90
N LEU A 31 -4.41 20.37 8.99
CA LEU A 31 -4.17 20.24 7.56
C LEU A 31 -3.54 21.55 7.05
N GLN A 32 -2.25 21.50 6.72
CA GLN A 32 -1.48 22.67 6.32
C GLN A 32 -1.48 22.86 4.80
N ASN A 33 -1.42 21.76 4.06
CA ASN A 33 -1.38 21.78 2.60
C ASN A 33 -2.06 20.53 2.04
N VAL A 34 -2.77 20.69 0.93
CA VAL A 34 -3.28 19.60 0.09
C VAL A 34 -3.13 20.06 -1.34
N ASP A 35 -2.46 19.26 -2.16
CA ASP A 35 -2.26 19.58 -3.57
C ASP A 35 -2.15 18.30 -4.39
N GLU A 36 -2.36 18.44 -5.69
CA GLU A 36 -2.05 17.41 -6.66
C GLU A 36 -1.57 18.00 -7.98
N VAL A 37 -0.65 17.28 -8.61
CA VAL A 37 -0.12 17.61 -9.93
C VAL A 37 -0.16 16.36 -10.80
N TYR A 38 -0.82 16.50 -11.94
CA TYR A 38 -0.85 15.49 -12.98
C TYR A 38 0.43 15.54 -13.80
N PHE A 39 0.96 14.39 -14.14
CA PHE A 39 2.15 14.30 -14.98
C PHE A 39 1.78 14.60 -16.43
N ASP A 40 2.61 15.39 -17.11
CA ASP A 40 2.46 15.65 -18.56
C ASP A 40 2.52 14.36 -19.38
N GLU A 41 3.27 13.37 -18.88
CA GLU A 41 3.32 12.02 -19.42
C GLU A 41 3.07 10.95 -18.36
N ARG A 42 2.35 9.90 -18.74
CA ARG A 42 2.10 8.77 -17.84
C ARG A 42 3.39 7.99 -17.63
N LEU A 43 3.76 7.79 -16.36
CA LEU A 43 4.90 6.99 -15.96
C LEU A 43 4.56 5.50 -15.96
N ASN A 44 5.42 4.72 -16.60
CA ASN A 44 5.50 3.29 -16.35
C ASN A 44 6.57 3.02 -15.29
N LEU A 45 6.17 3.02 -14.02
CA LEU A 45 7.09 2.84 -12.88
C LEU A 45 7.96 1.58 -12.98
N THR A 46 7.51 0.54 -13.69
CA THR A 46 8.27 -0.71 -13.81
C THR A 46 9.32 -0.68 -14.93
N GLN A 47 9.07 0.04 -16.02
CA GLN A 47 9.85 0.00 -17.27
C GLN A 47 10.60 1.31 -17.58
N ASP A 48 10.05 2.46 -17.17
CA ASP A 48 10.67 3.75 -17.44
C ASP A 48 12.04 3.88 -16.76
N LYS A 49 12.93 4.62 -17.40
CA LYS A 49 14.26 4.92 -16.85
C LYS A 49 14.13 5.76 -15.59
N GLU A 50 15.00 5.51 -14.62
CA GLU A 50 15.08 6.26 -13.36
C GLU A 50 15.16 7.78 -13.59
N THR A 51 15.98 8.23 -14.53
CA THR A 51 16.14 9.66 -14.83
C THR A 51 14.82 10.32 -15.25
N LYS A 52 13.98 9.62 -16.02
CA LYS A 52 12.66 10.08 -16.45
C LYS A 52 11.70 10.16 -15.26
N ILE A 53 11.66 9.10 -14.44
CA ILE A 53 10.77 9.04 -13.27
C ILE A 53 11.12 10.17 -12.30
N ILE A 54 12.40 10.33 -11.98
CA ILE A 54 12.88 11.38 -11.10
C ILE A 54 12.62 12.77 -11.70
N SER A 55 12.88 13.00 -12.98
CA SER A 55 12.64 14.32 -13.59
C SER A 55 11.16 14.72 -13.54
N VAL A 56 10.25 13.77 -13.79
CA VAL A 56 8.80 14.02 -13.72
C VAL A 56 8.37 14.29 -12.28
N LEU A 57 8.85 13.50 -11.31
CA LEU A 57 8.54 13.73 -9.89
C LEU A 57 9.06 15.09 -9.41
N GLN A 58 10.28 15.48 -9.80
CA GLN A 58 10.87 16.77 -9.44
C GLN A 58 10.12 17.94 -10.06
N ALA A 59 9.80 17.87 -11.36
CA ALA A 59 9.02 18.91 -12.03
C ALA A 59 7.65 19.10 -11.37
N SER A 60 6.97 18.00 -11.05
CA SER A 60 5.66 18.03 -10.40
C SER A 60 5.75 18.58 -8.97
N PHE A 61 6.79 18.21 -8.22
CA PHE A 61 7.00 18.74 -6.88
C PHE A 61 7.34 20.24 -6.89
N ASN A 62 8.13 20.69 -7.87
CA ASN A 62 8.41 22.11 -8.08
C ASN A 62 7.12 22.91 -8.30
N GLU A 63 6.17 22.36 -9.06
CA GLU A 63 4.86 23.00 -9.24
C GLU A 63 4.06 23.08 -7.92
N ILE A 64 4.06 22.02 -7.12
CA ILE A 64 3.43 22.02 -5.78
C ILE A 64 4.02 23.12 -4.89
N ILE A 65 5.36 23.20 -4.78
CA ILE A 65 6.00 24.18 -3.90
C ILE A 65 5.88 25.62 -4.41
N LEU A 66 5.66 25.82 -5.72
CA LEU A 66 5.36 27.13 -6.31
C LEU A 66 3.96 27.62 -5.89
N ARG A 67 2.98 26.71 -5.80
CA ARG A 67 1.62 27.03 -5.34
C ARG A 67 1.57 27.23 -3.83
N ASN A 68 2.16 26.31 -3.06
CA ASN A 68 2.22 26.40 -1.61
C ASN A 68 3.46 25.68 -1.06
N ARG A 69 4.33 26.42 -0.35
CA ARG A 69 5.58 25.88 0.18
C ARG A 69 5.33 24.78 1.20
N VAL A 70 6.03 23.65 1.01
CA VAL A 70 6.07 22.57 2.00
C VAL A 70 7.04 22.95 3.11
N ASN A 71 6.57 22.98 4.35
CA ASN A 71 7.38 23.35 5.52
C ASN A 71 7.96 22.14 6.26
N SER A 72 7.45 20.95 5.95
CA SER A 72 7.86 19.68 6.53
C SER A 72 9.25 19.27 6.06
N ARG A 73 10.04 18.73 7.00
CA ARG A 73 11.33 18.08 6.71
C ARG A 73 11.25 16.57 6.67
N SER A 74 10.07 16.01 6.97
CA SER A 74 9.82 14.57 6.98
C SER A 74 8.77 14.24 5.93
N ALA A 75 9.01 13.17 5.18
CA ALA A 75 8.14 12.73 4.11
C ALA A 75 7.81 11.25 4.27
N SER A 76 6.58 10.87 3.91
CA SER A 76 6.20 9.47 3.70
C SER A 76 5.51 9.31 2.37
N PHE A 77 5.63 8.12 1.80
CA PHE A 77 5.19 7.85 0.44
C PHE A 77 4.28 6.64 0.43
N THR A 78 3.18 6.76 -0.30
CA THR A 78 2.43 5.61 -0.79
C THR A 78 2.75 5.40 -2.26
N LEU A 79 2.93 4.13 -2.61
CA LEU A 79 3.20 3.68 -3.96
C LEU A 79 2.01 2.85 -4.47
N PRO A 80 1.85 2.72 -5.80
CA PRO A 80 0.74 1.96 -6.37
C PRO A 80 0.87 0.47 -6.02
N PRO A 81 -0.23 -0.24 -5.72
CA PRO A 81 -0.15 -1.63 -5.26
C PRO A 81 0.44 -2.57 -6.32
N GLU A 82 0.34 -2.22 -7.60
CA GLU A 82 0.83 -3.04 -8.73
C GLU A 82 2.34 -3.25 -8.75
N ILE A 83 3.11 -2.37 -8.11
CA ILE A 83 4.58 -2.52 -8.07
C ILE A 83 5.07 -3.36 -6.90
N PHE A 84 4.14 -3.81 -6.04
CA PHE A 84 4.40 -4.69 -4.92
C PHE A 84 4.07 -6.15 -5.27
N TYR A 85 4.92 -7.05 -4.79
CA TYR A 85 4.67 -8.47 -4.74
C TYR A 85 3.95 -8.78 -3.43
N ASN A 86 2.62 -8.70 -3.47
CA ASN A 86 1.77 -8.99 -2.32
C ASN A 86 1.22 -10.40 -2.43
N VAL A 87 1.37 -11.19 -1.37
CA VAL A 87 0.77 -12.53 -1.29
C VAL A 87 0.40 -12.86 0.15
N GLN A 88 -0.70 -13.59 0.32
CA GLN A 88 -1.05 -14.19 1.59
C GLN A 88 -0.88 -15.71 1.51
N ILE A 89 -0.07 -16.29 2.38
CA ILE A 89 0.23 -17.73 2.40
C ILE A 89 0.08 -18.32 3.81
N PRO A 90 -0.31 -19.60 3.96
CA PRO A 90 -0.17 -20.30 5.22
C PRO A 90 1.31 -20.40 5.61
N TYR A 91 1.59 -20.46 6.91
CA TYR A 91 2.94 -20.63 7.43
C TYR A 91 2.94 -21.49 8.70
N ASP A 92 4.11 -22.01 9.05
CA ASP A 92 4.34 -22.67 10.33
C ASP A 92 4.68 -21.61 11.40
N ASN A 93 3.76 -21.40 12.34
CA ASN A 93 3.90 -20.41 13.41
C ASN A 93 4.92 -20.79 14.50
N THR A 94 5.53 -21.98 14.40
CA THR A 94 6.59 -22.43 15.31
C THR A 94 7.98 -22.02 14.85
N LEU A 95 8.12 -21.52 13.61
CA LEU A 95 9.39 -21.06 13.06
C LEU A 95 9.93 -19.84 13.82
N MET A 96 11.24 -19.85 14.08
CA MET A 96 11.91 -18.66 14.58
C MET A 96 12.03 -17.61 13.47
N TYR A 97 12.23 -16.35 13.85
CA TYR A 97 12.25 -15.23 12.92
C TYR A 97 13.17 -15.42 11.70
N ASN A 98 14.40 -15.93 11.89
CA ASN A 98 15.35 -16.13 10.80
C ASN A 98 14.88 -17.25 9.85
N ASP A 99 14.39 -18.37 10.39
CA ASP A 99 13.89 -19.49 9.61
C ASP A 99 12.65 -19.09 8.82
N LEU A 100 11.73 -18.35 9.46
CA LEU A 100 10.55 -17.78 8.82
C LEU A 100 10.94 -16.84 7.69
N TYR A 101 11.95 -16.00 7.89
CA TYR A 101 12.41 -15.06 6.86
C TYR A 101 13.02 -15.77 5.64
N GLU A 102 13.77 -16.85 5.84
CA GLU A 102 14.28 -17.68 4.74
C GLU A 102 13.15 -18.46 4.04
N ASP A 103 12.17 -18.97 4.78
CA ASP A 103 10.98 -19.59 4.18
C ASP A 103 10.21 -18.58 3.31
N ILE A 104 9.98 -17.35 3.81
CA ILE A 104 9.34 -16.28 3.02
C ILE A 104 10.11 -16.01 1.71
N LYS A 105 11.45 -15.93 1.75
CA LYS A 105 12.25 -15.74 0.54
C LYS A 105 12.09 -16.90 -0.44
N TRP A 106 12.10 -18.13 0.07
CA TRP A 106 11.90 -19.32 -0.74
C TRP A 106 10.52 -19.32 -1.40
N GLN A 107 9.45 -19.06 -0.63
CA GLN A 107 8.08 -18.96 -1.14
C GLN A 107 7.95 -17.89 -2.23
N LEU A 108 8.52 -16.70 -2.00
CA LEU A 108 8.52 -15.63 -3.01
C LEU A 108 9.28 -16.04 -4.29
N SER A 109 10.38 -16.80 -4.18
CA SER A 109 11.12 -17.29 -5.33
C SER A 109 10.33 -18.29 -6.18
N VAL A 110 9.44 -19.07 -5.55
CA VAL A 110 8.55 -20.02 -6.24
C VAL A 110 7.38 -19.28 -6.89
N LEU A 111 6.78 -18.34 -6.17
CA LEU A 111 5.60 -17.60 -6.63
C LEU A 111 5.93 -16.54 -7.69
N PHE A 112 7.13 -15.97 -7.64
CA PHE A 112 7.59 -14.91 -8.54
C PHE A 112 8.96 -15.28 -9.13
N PRO A 113 9.04 -16.33 -9.99
CA PRO A 113 10.31 -16.88 -10.47
C PRO A 113 11.14 -15.89 -11.30
N ASP A 114 10.50 -14.91 -11.93
CA ASP A 114 11.17 -13.88 -12.74
C ASP A 114 11.77 -12.74 -11.90
N VAL A 115 11.69 -12.83 -10.57
CA VAL A 115 12.10 -11.77 -9.65
C VAL A 115 13.33 -12.20 -8.86
N PHE A 116 14.39 -11.40 -8.94
CA PHE A 116 15.56 -11.61 -8.11
C PHE A 116 15.28 -11.22 -6.66
N ILE A 117 15.12 -12.21 -5.78
CA ILE A 117 14.68 -12.01 -4.39
C ILE A 117 15.59 -11.08 -3.59
N ASN A 118 16.90 -11.07 -3.85
CA ASN A 118 17.84 -10.19 -3.16
C ASN A 118 17.64 -8.70 -3.50
N ASP A 119 16.99 -8.39 -4.62
CA ASP A 119 16.60 -7.03 -4.98
C ASP A 119 15.33 -6.57 -4.27
N LEU A 120 14.66 -7.46 -3.53
CA LEU A 120 13.44 -7.12 -2.81
C LEU A 120 13.73 -6.60 -1.40
N VAL A 121 12.89 -5.67 -0.99
CA VAL A 121 12.69 -5.34 0.43
C VAL A 121 11.36 -5.97 0.83
N ILE A 122 11.42 -6.90 1.78
CA ILE A 122 10.32 -7.75 2.18
C ILE A 122 9.84 -7.33 3.57
N ARG A 123 8.52 -7.22 3.73
CA ARG A 123 7.86 -7.16 5.03
C ARG A 123 6.73 -8.17 5.06
N HIS A 124 6.40 -8.64 6.25
CA HIS A 124 5.25 -9.49 6.48
C HIS A 124 4.49 -9.03 7.72
N ILE A 125 3.22 -9.42 7.80
CA ILE A 125 2.43 -9.41 9.02
C ILE A 125 1.89 -10.82 9.25
N GLU A 126 1.89 -11.24 10.51
CA GLU A 126 1.26 -12.48 10.95
C GLU A 126 -0.23 -12.25 11.15
N ILE A 127 -1.04 -13.11 10.55
CA ILE A 127 -2.50 -13.08 10.61
C ILE A 127 -2.94 -14.40 11.26
N PRO A 128 -3.32 -14.35 12.55
CA PRO A 128 -3.85 -15.52 13.24
C PRO A 128 -5.11 -16.05 12.58
N GLY A 129 -5.26 -17.37 12.60
CA GLY A 129 -6.45 -18.05 12.15
C GLY A 129 -7.68 -17.61 12.93
N ASN A 130 -8.80 -17.55 12.23
CA ASN A 130 -10.10 -17.25 12.84
C ASN A 130 -11.17 -18.22 12.32
N LYS A 131 -12.43 -18.04 12.73
CA LYS A 131 -13.55 -18.91 12.33
C LYS A 131 -13.82 -18.97 10.82
N ILE A 132 -13.27 -18.03 10.04
CA ILE A 132 -13.46 -17.90 8.58
C ILE A 132 -12.30 -18.58 7.84
N THR A 133 -11.05 -18.33 8.24
CA THR A 133 -9.86 -18.88 7.58
C THR A 133 -9.42 -20.22 8.16
N GLY A 134 -9.53 -20.42 9.46
CA GLY A 134 -9.21 -21.67 10.15
C GLY A 134 -7.72 -21.99 10.35
N TYR A 135 -6.80 -21.19 9.79
CA TYR A 135 -5.35 -21.37 9.90
C TYR A 135 -4.61 -20.04 9.91
N ASP A 136 -3.39 -20.05 10.47
CA ASP A 136 -2.49 -18.91 10.53
C ASP A 136 -1.89 -18.64 9.14
N THR A 137 -1.76 -17.35 8.80
CA THR A 137 -1.21 -16.92 7.52
C THR A 137 -0.24 -15.76 7.69
N LEU A 138 0.66 -15.60 6.72
CA LEU A 138 1.43 -14.40 6.53
C LEU A 138 0.82 -13.60 5.38
N LEU A 139 0.60 -12.31 5.59
CA LEU A 139 0.49 -11.35 4.49
C LEU A 139 1.86 -10.75 4.24
N ILE A 140 2.48 -11.14 3.12
CA ILE A 140 3.80 -10.71 2.68
C ILE A 140 3.61 -9.61 1.64
N SER A 141 4.38 -8.53 1.79
CA SER A 141 4.48 -7.44 0.84
C SER A 141 5.95 -7.16 0.56
N ALA A 142 6.34 -7.32 -0.70
CA ALA A 142 7.71 -7.06 -1.14
C ALA A 142 7.75 -6.06 -2.28
N VAL A 143 8.82 -5.28 -2.36
CA VAL A 143 8.99 -4.23 -3.39
C VAL A 143 10.45 -4.15 -3.81
N LYS A 144 10.72 -3.85 -5.09
CA LYS A 144 12.11 -3.73 -5.55
C LYS A 144 12.81 -2.56 -4.87
N ARG A 145 14.04 -2.79 -4.42
CA ARG A 145 14.89 -1.80 -3.73
C ARG A 145 15.13 -0.54 -4.57
N LYS A 146 15.07 -0.63 -5.91
CA LYS A 146 15.18 0.53 -6.81
C LYS A 146 14.15 1.61 -6.49
N TYR A 147 12.91 1.25 -6.14
CA TYR A 147 11.85 2.21 -5.84
C TYR A 147 12.18 3.03 -4.59
N LEU A 148 12.78 2.40 -3.58
CA LEU A 148 13.25 3.07 -2.36
C LEU A 148 14.42 4.01 -2.66
N HIS A 149 15.30 3.65 -3.59
CA HIS A 149 16.40 4.52 -4.02
C HIS A 149 15.88 5.77 -4.73
N TRP A 150 14.88 5.63 -5.62
CA TRP A 150 14.27 6.77 -6.30
C TRP A 150 13.66 7.76 -5.32
N LEU A 151 12.89 7.26 -4.35
CA LEU A 151 12.32 8.11 -3.31
C LEU A 151 13.39 8.76 -2.45
N LYS A 152 14.46 8.03 -2.12
CA LYS A 152 15.58 8.55 -1.35
C LYS A 152 16.26 9.71 -2.08
N TYR A 153 16.58 9.52 -3.36
CA TYR A 153 17.15 10.56 -4.20
C TYR A 153 16.22 11.77 -4.29
N PHE A 154 14.93 11.55 -4.56
CA PHE A 154 13.92 12.62 -4.57
C PHE A 154 13.89 13.41 -3.26
N CYS A 155 13.98 12.73 -2.12
CA CYS A 155 13.97 13.39 -0.81
C CYS A 155 15.27 14.16 -0.54
N GLU A 156 16.42 13.61 -0.89
CA GLU A 156 17.73 14.25 -0.70
C GLU A 156 17.82 15.57 -1.47
N GLU A 157 17.39 15.59 -2.75
CA GLU A 157 17.34 16.80 -3.58
C GLU A 157 16.41 17.88 -3.01
N ASN A 158 15.36 17.47 -2.28
CA ASN A 158 14.35 18.37 -1.73
C ASN A 158 14.52 18.64 -0.22
N SER A 159 15.65 18.26 0.38
CA SER A 159 15.89 18.42 1.83
C SER A 159 14.82 17.78 2.73
N LEU A 160 14.22 16.68 2.26
CA LEU A 160 13.25 15.86 2.97
C LEU A 160 13.93 14.62 3.55
N LYS A 161 13.43 14.12 4.67
CA LYS A 161 13.82 12.84 5.27
C LYS A 161 12.69 11.83 5.13
N ILE A 162 12.95 10.72 4.45
CA ILE A 162 12.00 9.60 4.38
C ILE A 162 11.75 9.04 5.78
N LYS A 163 10.48 8.79 6.09
CA LYS A 163 10.03 8.10 7.29
C LYS A 163 9.40 6.75 6.97
N PHE A 164 8.40 6.75 6.10
CA PHE A 164 7.66 5.54 5.74
C PHE A 164 7.45 5.47 4.22
N ILE A 165 7.49 4.25 3.70
CA ILE A 165 7.11 3.92 2.33
C ILE A 165 6.14 2.77 2.45
N ASP A 166 4.98 2.89 1.81
CA ASP A 166 3.91 1.94 1.96
C ASP A 166 3.14 1.69 0.67
N ASN A 167 2.35 0.63 0.67
CA ASN A 167 1.33 0.34 -0.32
C ASN A 167 0.13 1.26 -0.09
N SER A 168 -0.35 1.92 -1.13
CA SER A 168 -1.50 2.84 -1.06
C SER A 168 -2.79 2.20 -0.53
N HIS A 169 -3.08 0.93 -0.83
CA HIS A 169 -4.25 0.27 -0.27
C HIS A 169 -4.09 0.03 1.24
N PHE A 170 -2.91 -0.42 1.70
CA PHE A 170 -2.66 -0.61 3.13
C PHE A 170 -2.68 0.70 3.91
N ALA A 171 -2.14 1.78 3.34
CA ALA A 171 -2.19 3.09 3.95
C ALA A 171 -3.63 3.59 4.10
N SER A 172 -4.45 3.39 3.07
CA SER A 172 -5.87 3.78 3.07
C SER A 172 -6.68 2.96 4.06
N GLU A 173 -6.45 1.64 4.15
CA GLU A 173 -7.07 0.77 5.15
C GLU A 173 -6.71 1.19 6.58
N ARG A 174 -5.44 1.56 6.83
CA ARG A 174 -5.05 2.09 8.17
C ARG A 174 -5.72 3.42 8.48
N ALA A 175 -5.84 4.33 7.51
CA ALA A 175 -6.55 5.57 7.71
C ALA A 175 -8.03 5.32 8.04
N LEU A 176 -8.67 4.38 7.32
CA LEU A 176 -10.07 4.01 7.53
C LEU A 176 -10.30 3.37 8.91
N THR A 177 -9.49 2.39 9.28
CA THR A 177 -9.60 1.71 10.58
C THR A 177 -9.26 2.62 11.76
N SER A 178 -8.44 3.66 11.56
CA SER A 178 -8.15 4.66 12.61
C SER A 178 -9.28 5.67 12.84
N THR A 179 -10.16 5.85 11.86
CA THR A 179 -11.24 6.86 11.91
C THR A 179 -12.60 6.26 12.23
N GLN A 180 -12.79 4.97 11.97
CA GLN A 180 -14.05 4.28 12.19
C GLN A 180 -13.96 3.29 13.35
N ASN A 181 -14.93 3.37 14.28
CA ASN A 181 -15.14 2.33 15.29
C ASN A 181 -15.81 1.11 14.63
N ILE A 182 -15.03 0.34 13.87
CA ILE A 182 -15.51 -0.91 13.25
C ILE A 182 -15.51 -2.00 14.32
N THR A 183 -16.60 -2.08 15.08
CA THR A 183 -16.79 -3.12 16.12
C THR A 183 -17.56 -4.32 15.56
N GLU A 184 -17.06 -5.51 15.85
CA GLU A 184 -17.75 -6.83 15.72
C GLU A 184 -18.32 -7.18 14.34
N ASN A 185 -17.67 -6.73 13.26
CA ASN A 185 -18.17 -6.95 11.90
C ASN A 185 -17.04 -7.23 10.91
N ILE A 186 -17.42 -7.84 9.78
CA ILE A 186 -16.54 -7.99 8.61
C ILE A 186 -16.68 -6.75 7.74
N SER A 187 -15.55 -6.13 7.42
CA SER A 187 -15.47 -5.07 6.42
C SER A 187 -14.67 -5.55 5.21
N LEU A 188 -14.99 -4.98 4.05
CA LEU A 188 -14.23 -5.13 2.82
C LEU A 188 -13.76 -3.74 2.36
N SER A 189 -12.45 -3.57 2.24
CA SER A 189 -11.84 -2.47 1.50
C SER A 189 -11.44 -2.92 0.10
N LEU A 190 -11.87 -2.18 -0.91
CA LEU A 190 -11.53 -2.38 -2.32
C LEU A 190 -10.74 -1.19 -2.82
N TYR A 191 -9.51 -1.44 -3.27
CA TYR A 191 -8.71 -0.48 -4.01
C TYR A 191 -8.79 -0.77 -5.51
N ILE A 192 -9.13 0.26 -6.29
CA ILE A 192 -9.26 0.19 -7.75
C ILE A 192 -8.16 1.05 -8.37
N SER A 193 -7.22 0.40 -9.03
CA SER A 193 -6.18 1.07 -9.80
C SER A 193 -6.58 1.19 -11.27
N SER A 194 -5.62 1.22 -12.20
CA SER A 194 -5.90 1.23 -13.64
C SER A 194 -6.02 -0.17 -14.26
N ARG A 195 -5.36 -1.18 -13.68
CA ARG A 195 -5.37 -2.59 -14.17
C ARG A 195 -5.31 -3.62 -13.04
N TYR A 196 -5.60 -3.18 -11.82
CA TYR A 196 -5.39 -3.97 -10.62
C TYR A 196 -6.45 -3.64 -9.58
N LEU A 197 -7.03 -4.68 -9.00
CA LEU A 197 -7.92 -4.64 -7.86
C LEU A 197 -7.22 -5.27 -6.66
N SER A 198 -7.36 -4.65 -5.52
CA SER A 198 -6.91 -5.22 -4.25
C SER A 198 -8.05 -5.22 -3.25
N PHE A 199 -8.21 -6.32 -2.54
CA PHE A 199 -9.28 -6.56 -1.59
C PHE A 199 -8.63 -6.85 -0.23
N ILE A 200 -9.03 -6.09 0.80
CA ILE A 200 -8.69 -6.37 2.19
C ILE A 200 -9.99 -6.66 2.91
N PHE A 201 -10.12 -7.89 3.41
CA PHE A 201 -11.18 -8.25 4.32
C PHE A 201 -10.65 -8.18 5.74
N SER A 202 -11.37 -7.43 6.57
CA SER A 202 -11.02 -7.18 7.95
C SER A 202 -12.13 -7.68 8.87
N LEU A 203 -11.74 -8.28 9.99
CA LEU A 203 -12.64 -8.68 11.07
C LEU A 203 -12.27 -7.85 12.28
N ASN A 204 -13.20 -7.01 12.75
CA ASN A 204 -12.98 -6.10 13.89
C ASN A 204 -11.79 -5.15 13.65
N GLY A 205 -11.70 -4.61 12.43
CA GLY A 205 -10.62 -3.71 12.00
C GLY A 205 -9.25 -4.38 11.81
N LYS A 206 -9.15 -5.71 11.93
CA LYS A 206 -7.90 -6.46 11.67
C LYS A 206 -7.99 -7.23 10.36
N PRO A 207 -7.03 -7.09 9.43
CA PRO A 207 -7.05 -7.82 8.18
C PRO A 207 -6.94 -9.32 8.45
N PHE A 208 -7.78 -10.12 7.79
CA PHE A 208 -7.70 -11.58 7.84
C PHE A 208 -7.56 -12.23 6.46
N LEU A 209 -7.95 -11.53 5.40
CA LEU A 209 -7.84 -12.03 4.04
C LEU A 209 -7.50 -10.89 3.09
N PHE A 210 -6.52 -11.13 2.24
CA PHE A 210 -6.05 -10.23 1.21
C PHE A 210 -6.11 -10.94 -0.13
N LYS A 211 -6.75 -10.30 -1.11
CA LYS A 211 -6.82 -10.82 -2.47
C LYS A 211 -6.45 -9.73 -3.47
N THR A 212 -5.95 -10.14 -4.62
CA THR A 212 -5.60 -9.24 -5.71
C THR A 212 -6.02 -9.85 -7.02
N ALA A 213 -6.37 -9.00 -7.98
CA ALA A 213 -6.76 -9.43 -9.31
C ALA A 213 -6.40 -8.36 -10.34
N SER A 214 -5.83 -8.79 -11.46
CA SER A 214 -5.58 -7.92 -12.61
C SER A 214 -6.79 -7.92 -13.54
N TYR A 215 -6.97 -6.83 -14.30
CA TYR A 215 -7.99 -6.73 -15.34
C TYR A 215 -7.48 -5.90 -16.52
N ASN A 216 -8.06 -6.12 -17.71
CA ASN A 216 -7.68 -5.40 -18.92
C ASN A 216 -8.67 -4.28 -19.28
N SER A 217 -9.97 -4.52 -19.06
CA SER A 217 -11.03 -3.52 -19.23
C SER A 217 -11.81 -3.27 -17.92
N ALA A 218 -12.34 -2.06 -17.77
CA ALA A 218 -13.21 -1.70 -16.64
C ALA A 218 -14.48 -2.56 -16.58
N ASP A 219 -14.95 -3.08 -17.71
CA ASP A 219 -16.15 -3.94 -17.79
C ASP A 219 -15.96 -5.30 -17.06
N GLU A 220 -14.71 -5.72 -16.83
CA GLU A 220 -14.38 -6.95 -16.10
C GLU A 220 -14.54 -6.79 -14.58
N ILE A 221 -14.44 -5.54 -14.07
CA ILE A 221 -14.37 -5.25 -12.63
C ILE A 221 -15.57 -5.85 -11.86
N PRO A 222 -16.83 -5.68 -12.29
CA PRO A 222 -17.97 -6.26 -11.57
C PRO A 222 -17.87 -7.78 -11.42
N GLN A 223 -17.45 -8.49 -12.47
CA GLN A 223 -17.32 -9.95 -12.44
C GLN A 223 -16.18 -10.40 -11.52
N ILE A 224 -15.07 -9.66 -11.51
CA ILE A 224 -13.96 -9.95 -10.60
C ILE A 224 -14.39 -9.73 -9.15
N ILE A 225 -15.08 -8.64 -8.83
CA ILE A 225 -15.59 -8.40 -7.47
C ILE A 225 -16.53 -9.55 -7.05
N LEU A 226 -17.45 -9.97 -7.92
CA LEU A 226 -18.35 -11.09 -7.64
C LEU A 226 -17.58 -12.39 -7.36
N ARG A 227 -16.56 -12.69 -8.16
CA ARG A 227 -15.72 -13.87 -7.97
C ARG A 227 -14.93 -13.82 -6.66
N GLU A 228 -14.24 -12.71 -6.40
CA GLU A 228 -13.34 -12.59 -5.24
C GLU A 228 -14.08 -12.49 -3.91
N THR A 229 -15.35 -12.08 -3.92
CA THR A 229 -16.21 -12.02 -2.72
C THR A 229 -17.09 -13.26 -2.53
N SER A 230 -17.00 -14.26 -3.42
CA SER A 230 -17.75 -15.51 -3.29
C SER A 230 -17.00 -16.53 -2.40
N PRO A 231 -17.73 -17.43 -1.69
CA PRO A 231 -17.11 -18.47 -0.88
C PRO A 231 -16.20 -19.37 -1.71
N THR A 232 -15.11 -19.84 -1.10
CA THR A 232 -14.22 -20.86 -1.70
C THR A 232 -14.10 -22.05 -0.76
N GLU A 233 -13.58 -23.18 -1.25
CA GLU A 233 -13.32 -24.36 -0.41
C GLU A 233 -12.40 -24.04 0.78
N LYS A 234 -11.50 -23.07 0.62
CA LYS A 234 -10.52 -22.67 1.64
C LYS A 234 -11.00 -21.54 2.56
N VAL A 235 -11.97 -20.75 2.14
CA VAL A 235 -12.45 -19.57 2.86
C VAL A 235 -13.96 -19.52 2.82
N ASN A 236 -14.58 -19.76 3.98
CA ASN A 236 -16.04 -19.70 4.14
C ASN A 236 -16.52 -18.25 4.35
N LEU A 237 -16.34 -17.42 3.33
CA LEU A 237 -16.77 -16.03 3.32
C LEU A 237 -17.91 -15.82 2.33
N ASN A 238 -19.08 -15.45 2.83
CA ASN A 238 -20.23 -15.04 2.01
C ASN A 238 -20.36 -13.50 2.03
N ARG A 239 -20.75 -12.91 0.90
CA ARG A 239 -21.09 -11.48 0.78
C ARG A 239 -22.09 -11.01 1.84
N SER A 240 -23.04 -11.85 2.23
CA SER A 240 -24.01 -11.52 3.29
C SER A 240 -23.38 -11.30 4.67
N MET A 241 -22.14 -11.73 4.86
CA MET A 241 -21.39 -11.53 6.11
C MET A 241 -20.66 -10.19 6.13
N ILE A 242 -20.49 -9.52 4.97
CA ILE A 242 -19.80 -8.23 4.86
C ILE A 242 -20.78 -7.14 5.29
N SER A 243 -20.49 -6.49 6.41
CA SER A 243 -21.34 -5.44 6.98
C SER A 243 -20.99 -4.05 6.43
N TYR A 244 -19.72 -3.84 6.08
CA TYR A 244 -19.22 -2.58 5.55
C TYR A 244 -18.39 -2.79 4.30
N PHE A 245 -18.58 -1.92 3.31
CA PHE A 245 -17.84 -1.93 2.07
C PHE A 245 -17.29 -0.53 1.78
N PHE A 246 -15.98 -0.45 1.57
CA PHE A 246 -15.27 0.79 1.29
C PHE A 246 -14.56 0.68 -0.05
N ILE A 247 -14.62 1.76 -0.83
CA ILE A 247 -13.77 1.93 -2.01
C ILE A 247 -12.72 2.96 -1.61
N THR A 248 -11.46 2.55 -1.65
CA THR A 248 -10.31 3.33 -1.19
C THR A 248 -9.37 3.65 -2.33
#